data_AF-A0A2T0U0T3-F1
#
_entry.id   AF-A0A2T0U0T3-F1
#
_cell.length_a   1.000
_cell.length_b   1.000
_cell.length_c   1.000
_cell.angle_alpha   90.00
_cell.angle_beta   90.00
_cell.angle_gamma   90.00
#
_symmetry.space_group_name_H-M   'P 1'
#
loop_
_entity.id
_entity.type
_entity.pdbx_description
1 polymer ?
#
loop_
_entity_poly.entity_id
_entity_poly.type
_entity_poly.pdbx_seq_one_letter_code
_entity_poly.pdbx_strand_id
1 'polypeptide(L)' 'MMYHVKTSIKSLLSLPDEELGYILDMDGKAVREELEARLSQGELYIPATGCLGFDPVKGCPGHKSEIEGGKGNE' A
#
# COMPACT_ATOMS: atom_id res chain seq x y z
N MET A 1 -5.07 11.79 8.37
CA MET A 1 -5.97 10.81 7.69
C MET A 1 -5.08 9.90 6.87
N MET A 2 -4.68 8.74 7.41
CA MET A 2 -3.89 7.77 6.64
C MET A 2 -4.87 6.89 5.87
N TYR A 3 -5.09 7.23 4.60
CA TYR A 3 -5.89 6.39 3.72
C TYR A 3 -5.09 5.11 3.48
N HIS A 4 -5.57 3.98 4.01
CA HIS A 4 -5.11 2.65 3.60
C HIS A 4 -5.59 2.41 2.17
N VAL A 5 -4.91 3.03 1.21
CA VAL A 5 -5.18 2.76 -0.19
C VAL A 5 -4.63 1.36 -0.45
N LYS A 6 -5.50 0.41 -0.76
CA LYS A 6 -5.11 -0.87 -1.38
C LYS A 6 -4.62 -0.53 -2.78
N THR A 7 -3.47 0.09 -2.90
CA THR A 7 -2.96 0.56 -4.18
C THR A 7 -2.36 -0.64 -4.90
N SER A 8 -3.12 -1.19 -5.84
CA SER A 8 -2.66 -2.30 -6.67
C SER A 8 -1.49 -1.85 -7.53
N ILE A 9 -0.43 -2.64 -7.59
CA ILE A 9 0.74 -2.40 -8.44
C ILE A 9 0.30 -2.21 -9.90
N LYS A 10 -0.63 -3.03 -10.38
CA LYS A 10 -1.19 -2.89 -11.74
C LYS A 10 -1.89 -1.56 -12.00
N SER A 11 -2.58 -1.01 -11.00
CA SER A 11 -3.24 0.29 -11.12
C SER A 11 -2.21 1.42 -11.17
N LEU A 12 -1.14 1.31 -10.38
CA LEU A 12 -0.02 2.26 -10.41
C LEU A 12 0.70 2.22 -11.75
N LEU A 13 1.02 1.04 -12.28
CA LEU A 13 1.69 0.90 -13.57
C LEU A 13 0.88 1.45 -14.75
N SER A 14 -0.43 1.63 -14.60
CA SER A 14 -1.29 2.28 -15.59
C SER A 14 -1.19 3.81 -15.58
N LEU A 15 -0.60 4.41 -14.54
CA LEU A 15 -0.40 5.85 -14.44
C LEU A 15 0.88 6.27 -15.19
N PRO A 16 0.97 7.52 -15.66
CA PRO A 16 2.23 8.07 -16.17
C PRO A 16 3.25 8.27 -15.05
N ASP A 17 4.54 8.33 -15.42
CA ASP A 17 5.65 8.44 -14.46
C ASP A 17 5.55 9.72 -13.61
N GLU A 18 5.07 10.83 -14.17
CA GLU A 18 4.80 12.07 -13.44
C GLU A 18 3.84 11.86 -12.26
N GLU A 19 2.71 11.19 -12.52
CA GLU A 19 1.70 10.90 -11.49
C GLU A 19 2.24 9.90 -10.46
N LEU A 20 3.01 8.91 -10.89
CA LEU A 20 3.69 7.98 -9.98
C LEU A 20 4.62 8.70 -9.03
N GLY A 21 5.43 9.62 -9.55
CA GLY A 21 6.36 10.41 -8.75
C GLY A 21 5.63 11.36 -7.80
N TYR A 22 4.51 11.95 -8.23
CA TYR A 22 3.68 12.79 -7.38
C TYR A 22 3.01 12.02 -6.23
N ILE A 23 2.46 10.83 -6.51
CA ILE A 23 1.74 10.01 -5.52
C ILE A 23 2.69 9.45 -4.45
N LEU A 24 3.89 9.03 -4.87
CA LEU A 24 4.84 8.35 -4.01
C LEU A 24 5.98 9.26 -3.52
N ASP A 25 5.97 10.54 -3.90
CA ASP A 25 7.01 11.53 -3.56
C ASP A 25 8.43 11.04 -3.90
N MET A 26 8.56 10.40 -5.06
CA MET A 26 9.79 9.76 -5.55
C MET A 26 9.99 10.00 -7.05
N ASP A 27 11.12 9.57 -7.60
CA ASP A 27 11.31 9.57 -9.06
C ASP A 27 10.36 8.56 -9.72
N GLY A 28 9.49 9.04 -10.60
CA GLY A 28 8.45 8.23 -11.22
C GLY A 28 8.96 7.04 -12.04
N LYS A 29 10.12 7.19 -12.68
CA LYS A 29 10.73 6.13 -13.47
C LYS A 29 11.31 5.05 -12.56
N ALA A 30 12.04 5.43 -11.52
CA ALA A 30 12.55 4.50 -10.50
C ALA A 30 11.41 3.76 -9.81
N VAL A 31 10.31 4.45 -9.52
CA VAL A 31 9.07 3.86 -8.99
C VAL A 31 8.50 2.82 -9.95
N ARG A 32 8.43 3.11 -11.25
CA ARG A 32 7.94 2.15 -12.25
C ARG A 32 8.81 0.89 -12.27
N GLU A 33 10.12 1.03 -12.32
CA GLU A 33 11.06 -0.11 -12.35
C GLU A 33 10.91 -0.99 -11.10
N GLU A 34 10.78 -0.38 -9.93
CA GLU A 34 10.50 -1.08 -8.66
C GLU A 34 9.14 -1.81 -8.70
N LEU A 35 8.08 -1.15 -9.17
CA LEU A 35 6.75 -1.75 -9.28
C LEU A 35 6.72 -2.94 -10.25
N GLU A 36 7.43 -2.86 -11.37
CA GLU A 36 7.56 -3.96 -12.34
C GLU A 36 8.35 -5.14 -11.73
N ALA A 37 9.43 -4.86 -11.01
CA ALA A 37 10.22 -5.90 -10.32
C ALA A 37 9.37 -6.65 -9.29
N ARG A 38 8.60 -5.93 -8.47
CA ARG A 38 7.68 -6.50 -7.49
C ARG A 38 6.59 -7.35 -8.12
N LEU A 39 6.02 -6.87 -9.22
CA LEU A 39 5.01 -7.63 -9.98
C LEU A 39 5.59 -8.94 -10.54
N SER A 40 6.84 -8.91 -11.00
CA SER A 40 7.58 -10.09 -11.48
C SER A 40 7.84 -11.11 -10.35
N GLN A 41 8.00 -10.63 -9.11
CA GLN A 41 8.10 -11.46 -7.91
C GLN A 41 6.74 -11.99 -7.41
N GLY A 42 5.64 -11.62 -8.06
CA GLY A 42 4.28 -12.03 -7.70
C GLY A 42 3.61 -11.15 -6.64
N GLU A 43 4.21 -10.02 -6.28
CA GLU A 43 3.57 -9.02 -5.43
C GLU A 43 2.48 -8.29 -6.22
N LEU A 44 1.37 -7.98 -5.56
CA LEU A 44 0.20 -7.34 -6.17
C LEU A 44 -0.07 -5.95 -5.61
N TYR A 45 0.44 -5.65 -4.42
CA TYR A 45 0.14 -4.45 -3.66
C TYR A 45 1.43 -3.80 -3.13
N ILE A 46 1.37 -2.49 -2.87
CA ILE A 46 2.41 -1.78 -2.11
C ILE A 46 1.95 -1.49 -0.67
N PRO A 47 2.86 -1.50 0.32
CA PRO A 47 2.52 -1.17 1.69
C PRO A 47 2.18 0.31 1.83
N ALA A 48 1.15 0.61 2.63
CA ALA A 48 1.02 1.94 3.20
C ALA A 48 2.02 2.09 4.36
N THR A 49 2.62 3.27 4.50
CA THR A 49 3.55 3.59 5.59
C THR A 49 2.93 3.19 6.94
N GLY A 50 3.58 2.27 7.66
CA GLY A 50 3.15 1.83 8.99
C GLY A 50 2.18 0.64 9.05
N CYS A 51 1.81 -0.03 7.95
CA CYS A 51 1.03 -1.29 8.02
C CYS A 51 1.96 -2.46 8.40
N LEU A 52 2.06 -2.77 9.70
CA LEU A 52 2.85 -3.89 10.25
C LEU A 52 2.35 -5.28 9.82
N GLY A 53 1.08 -5.38 9.39
CA GLY A 53 0.45 -6.62 8.93
C GLY A 53 0.30 -6.71 7.41
N PHE A 54 1.06 -5.93 6.64
CA PHE A 54 0.93 -5.88 5.19
C PHE A 54 1.37 -7.20 4.54
N ASP A 55 0.50 -7.80 3.74
CA ASP A 55 0.84 -8.92 2.86
C ASP A 55 0.99 -8.40 1.42
N PRO A 56 2.14 -8.58 0.76
CA PRO A 56 2.36 -8.05 -0.60
C PRO A 56 1.50 -8.72 -1.67
N VAL A 57 0.92 -9.90 -1.40
CA VAL A 57 0.07 -10.65 -2.31
C VAL A 57 -1.41 -10.44 -2.00
N LYS A 58 -1.79 -10.31 -0.73
CA LYS A 58 -3.19 -10.19 -0.27
C LYS A 58 -3.59 -8.76 0.11
N GLY A 59 -2.62 -7.85 0.19
CA GLY A 59 -2.77 -6.47 0.66
C GLY A 59 -2.82 -6.39 2.19
N CYS A 60 -3.05 -5.17 2.72
CA CYS A 60 -3.24 -4.99 4.16
C CYS A 60 -4.58 -5.67 4.56
N PRO A 61 -4.60 -6.64 5.50
CA PRO A 61 -5.80 -7.41 5.90
C PRO A 61 -6.87 -6.58 6.61
N GLY A 62 -6.66 -5.26 6.71
CA GLY A 62 -7.37 -4.36 7.61
C GLY A 62 -6.75 -4.44 8.99
N HIS A 63 -6.48 -3.29 9.60
CA HIS A 63 -6.37 -3.27 11.05
C HIS A 63 -7.77 -3.66 11.53
N LYS A 64 -7.92 -4.80 12.24
CA LYS A 64 -9.09 -4.95 13.11
C LYS A 64 -9.05 -3.72 14.00
N SER A 65 -9.93 -2.75 13.74
CA SER A 65 -10.20 -1.72 14.70
C SER A 65 -10.71 -2.49 15.90
N GLU A 66 -9.91 -2.65 16.95
CA GLU A 66 -10.44 -2.94 18.27
C GLU A 66 -11.29 -1.73 18.66
N ILE A 67 -12.52 -1.74 18.16
CA ILE A 67 -13.65 -1.24 18.90
C ILE A 67 -14.33 -2.51 19.41
N GLU A 68 -13.65 -3.24 20.29
CA GLU A 68 -14.38 -4.10 21.21
C GLU A 68 -14.94 -3.19 22.31
N GLY A 69 -16.26 -3.24 22.48
CA GLY A 69 -17.01 -2.45 23.45
C GLY A 69 -16.55 -2.67 24.89
N GLY A 70 -16.86 -1.69 25.74
CA GLY A 70 -16.21 -1.52 27.03
C GLY A 70 -16.50 -2.55 28.12
N LYS A 71 -15.73 -2.41 29.21
CA LYS A 71 -16.12 -2.67 30.60
C LYS A 71 -15.15 -1.94 31.53
N GLY A 72 -15.68 -1.29 32.57
CA GLY A 72 -14.97 -0.30 33.39
C GLY A 72 -14.16 -0.79 34.59
N ASN A 73 -13.95 0.16 35.51
CA ASN A 73 -13.18 0.16 36.77
C ASN A 73 -11.65 0.23 36.52
N GLU A 74 -10.90 1.18 37.05
CA GLU A 74 -10.88 1.80 38.40
C GLU A 74 -10.79 3.33 38.39
#